data_AF-A0AB36P3L1-F1
#
_entry.id   AF-A0AB36P3L1-F1
#
_cell.length_a   1.000
_cell.length_b   1.000
_cell.length_c   1.000
_cell.angle_alpha   90.00
_cell.angle_beta   90.00
_cell.angle_gamma   90.00
#
_symmetry.space_group_name_H-M   'P 1'
#
loop_
_entity.id
_entity.type
_entity.pdbx_description
1 polymer ?
#
loop_
_entity_poly.entity_id
_entity_poly.type
_entity_poly.pdbx_seq_one_letter_code
_entity_poly.pdbx_strand_id
1 'polypeptide(L)'
;MNELNWEILITPLLSFIGVIIGAFLAFFSSSFLKKKETRLKISEKILDKKLEAHENVLQLAKYLRSTISENKFTVEFEPITFPIILANRENYLDWKKDLFIKANNNSHWLSNDVLKEIYFIQDYFANLDQTLDNVPDENIQSIGIILKNDFINLSNNLEKSILKYFENGWKDLKTISKNDNYKLSKKVSIERLNNYNHNKRYLEISKYFYQKKLNLPKTDLKPVTLLYEIAPNGMKVDMLKIIEIPNRDNSGVEYELFFQENEYNNRFEKFGYCELIMGNIRFDKANDYSKYVGISNDAMNLLAKWINENKE
;
A
#
# COMPACT_ATOMS: atom_id res chain seq x y z
N MET A 1 -17.75 -83.53 56.14
CA MET A 1 -17.64 -82.07 55.94
C MET A 1 -16.47 -81.87 55.01
N ASN A 2 -16.71 -81.52 53.75
CA ASN A 2 -15.62 -81.17 52.85
C ASN A 2 -15.11 -79.80 53.28
N GLU A 3 -13.89 -79.74 53.79
CA GLU A 3 -13.19 -78.47 53.97
C GLU A 3 -13.05 -77.85 52.59
N LEU A 4 -13.75 -76.74 52.38
CA LEU A 4 -13.66 -75.98 51.14
C LEU A 4 -12.22 -75.51 51.02
N ASN A 5 -11.51 -76.03 50.02
CA ASN A 5 -10.11 -75.72 49.77
C ASN A 5 -10.00 -74.29 49.19
N TRP A 6 -10.05 -73.30 50.08
CA TRP A 6 -10.07 -71.87 49.77
C TRP A 6 -8.87 -71.45 48.90
N GLU A 7 -7.73 -72.13 49.03
CA GLU A 7 -6.54 -71.89 48.21
C GLU A 7 -6.79 -72.12 46.71
N ILE A 8 -7.66 -73.07 46.35
CA ILE A 8 -8.03 -73.35 44.95
C ILE A 8 -8.90 -72.22 44.37
N LEU A 9 -9.67 -71.51 45.20
CA LEU A 9 -10.57 -70.43 44.78
C LEU A 9 -9.91 -69.05 44.77
N ILE A 10 -8.89 -68.81 45.59
CA ILE A 10 -8.22 -67.49 45.70
C ILE A 10 -7.49 -67.13 44.40
N THR A 11 -6.74 -68.07 43.80
CA THR A 11 -5.95 -67.84 42.57
C THR A 11 -6.80 -67.39 41.36
N PRO A 12 -7.91 -68.09 40.99
CA PRO A 12 -8.77 -67.63 39.90
C PRO A 12 -9.48 -66.31 40.23
N LEU A 13 -9.81 -66.05 41.51
CA LEU A 13 -10.45 -64.80 41.92
C LEU A 13 -9.47 -63.60 41.80
N LEU A 14 -8.22 -63.76 42.21
CA LEU A 14 -7.15 -62.77 42.00
C LEU A 14 -6.87 -62.54 40.51
N SER A 15 -6.87 -63.60 39.70
CA SER A 15 -6.71 -63.51 38.25
C SER A 15 -7.86 -62.73 37.60
N PHE A 16 -9.10 -62.99 38.03
CA PHE A 16 -10.28 -62.28 37.55
C PHE A 16 -10.26 -60.79 37.91
N ILE A 17 -9.88 -60.46 39.15
CA ILE A 17 -9.67 -59.07 39.59
C ILE A 17 -8.58 -58.39 38.76
N GLY A 18 -7.47 -59.08 38.51
CA GLY A 18 -6.38 -58.58 37.66
C GLY A 18 -6.83 -58.25 36.23
N VAL A 19 -7.64 -59.13 35.62
CA VAL A 19 -8.23 -58.89 34.30
C VAL A 19 -9.20 -57.69 34.31
N ILE A 20 -10.05 -57.57 35.33
CA ILE A 20 -10.98 -56.43 35.46
C ILE A 20 -10.20 -55.12 35.59
N ILE A 21 -9.21 -55.07 36.48
CA ILE A 21 -8.38 -53.86 36.68
C ILE A 21 -7.61 -53.54 35.40
N GLY A 22 -7.00 -54.54 34.75
CA GLY A 22 -6.29 -54.37 33.48
C GLY A 22 -7.19 -53.85 32.37
N ALA A 23 -8.40 -54.41 32.22
CA ALA A 23 -9.39 -53.96 31.25
C ALA A 23 -9.86 -52.53 31.53
N PHE A 24 -10.08 -52.18 32.81
CA PHE A 24 -10.46 -50.82 33.21
C PHE A 24 -9.35 -49.82 32.91
N LEU A 25 -8.10 -50.11 33.29
CA LEU A 25 -6.94 -49.24 32.98
C LEU A 25 -6.74 -49.09 31.47
N ALA A 26 -6.87 -50.17 30.70
CA ALA A 26 -6.80 -50.12 29.24
C ALA A 26 -7.92 -49.26 28.64
N PHE A 27 -9.14 -49.36 29.15
CA PHE A 27 -10.27 -48.54 28.72
C PHE A 27 -10.05 -47.05 29.01
N PHE A 28 -9.60 -46.70 30.22
CA PHE A 28 -9.30 -45.31 30.58
C PHE A 28 -8.15 -44.74 29.76
N SER A 29 -7.06 -45.50 29.58
CA SER A 29 -5.93 -45.11 28.74
C SER A 29 -6.36 -44.88 27.29
N SER A 30 -7.11 -45.82 26.71
CA SER A 30 -7.65 -45.70 25.35
C SER A 30 -8.57 -44.49 25.19
N SER A 31 -9.46 -44.25 26.16
CA SER A 31 -10.36 -43.09 26.17
C SER A 31 -9.61 -41.77 26.26
N PHE A 32 -8.58 -41.69 27.12
CA PHE A 32 -7.74 -40.50 27.25
C PHE A 32 -6.96 -40.20 25.95
N LEU A 33 -6.35 -41.23 25.35
CA LEU A 33 -5.64 -41.10 24.08
C LEU A 33 -6.57 -40.64 22.94
N LYS A 34 -7.75 -41.25 22.82
CA LYS A 34 -8.76 -40.85 21.82
C LYS A 34 -9.22 -39.42 22.01
N LYS A 35 -9.42 -38.96 23.25
CA LYS A 35 -9.78 -37.56 23.56
C LYS A 35 -8.65 -36.61 23.14
N LYS A 36 -7.39 -36.94 23.45
CA LYS A 36 -6.22 -36.14 23.06
C LYS A 36 -6.10 -36.05 21.54
N GLU A 37 -6.23 -37.16 20.83
CA GLU A 37 -6.20 -37.21 19.37
C GLU A 37 -7.32 -36.38 18.73
N THR A 38 -8.55 -36.53 19.25
CA THR A 38 -9.70 -35.74 18.76
C THR A 38 -9.48 -34.25 18.97
N ARG A 39 -8.97 -33.84 20.14
CA ARG A 39 -8.64 -32.44 20.43
C ARG A 39 -7.56 -31.91 19.50
N LEU A 40 -6.51 -32.69 19.22
CA LEU A 40 -5.46 -32.32 18.28
C LEU A 40 -6.00 -32.13 16.87
N LYS A 41 -6.84 -33.06 16.38
CA LYS A 41 -7.49 -32.96 15.06
C LYS A 41 -8.40 -31.73 14.94
N ILE A 42 -9.12 -31.37 16.00
CA ILE A 42 -9.94 -30.16 16.02
C ILE A 42 -9.05 -28.91 15.99
N SER A 43 -7.99 -28.88 16.80
CA SER A 43 -7.03 -27.78 16.83
C SER A 43 -6.35 -27.56 15.47
N GLU A 44 -5.94 -28.64 14.81
CA GLU A 44 -5.35 -28.64 13.47
C GLU A 44 -6.33 -28.04 12.45
N LYS A 45 -7.58 -28.52 12.41
CA LYS A 45 -8.60 -27.97 11.51
C LYS A 45 -8.90 -26.48 11.75
N ILE A 46 -8.89 -26.04 13.02
CA ILE A 46 -9.09 -24.62 13.36
C ILE A 46 -7.90 -23.80 12.88
N LEU A 47 -6.68 -24.30 13.09
CA LEU A 47 -5.46 -23.66 12.61
C LEU A 47 -5.49 -23.51 11.09
N ASP A 48 -5.80 -24.59 10.37
CA ASP A 48 -5.88 -24.59 8.91
C ASP A 48 -6.88 -23.55 8.40
N LYS A 49 -8.07 -23.48 9.02
CA LYS A 49 -9.09 -22.47 8.66
C LYS A 49 -8.64 -21.05 8.94
N LYS A 50 -7.91 -20.82 10.04
CA LYS A 50 -7.32 -19.51 10.31
C LYS A 50 -6.23 -19.15 9.30
N LEU A 51 -5.36 -20.09 8.93
CA LEU A 51 -4.31 -19.85 7.95
C LEU A 51 -4.91 -19.53 6.57
N GLU A 52 -5.86 -20.36 6.12
CA GLU A 52 -6.61 -20.17 4.86
C GLU A 52 -7.29 -18.79 4.81
N ALA A 53 -7.91 -18.36 5.92
CA ALA A 53 -8.52 -17.03 6.02
C ALA A 53 -7.50 -15.89 5.83
N HIS A 54 -6.33 -15.97 6.47
CA HIS A 54 -5.29 -14.95 6.34
C HIS A 54 -4.64 -14.97 4.95
N GLU A 55 -4.46 -16.14 4.34
CA GLU A 55 -3.96 -16.27 2.97
C GLU A 55 -4.93 -15.66 1.94
N ASN A 56 -6.24 -15.87 2.11
CA ASN A 56 -7.26 -15.27 1.25
C ASN A 56 -7.20 -13.73 1.28
N VAL A 57 -6.97 -13.13 2.46
CA VAL A 57 -6.79 -11.68 2.59
C VAL A 57 -5.43 -11.23 2.06
N LEU A 58 -4.38 -12.04 2.23
CA LEU A 58 -3.06 -11.75 1.67
C LEU A 58 -3.09 -11.67 0.14
N GLN A 59 -3.88 -12.52 -0.52
CA GLN A 59 -4.10 -12.44 -1.96
C GLN A 59 -4.75 -11.12 -2.37
N LEU A 60 -5.74 -10.63 -1.61
CA LEU A 60 -6.34 -9.32 -1.84
C LEU A 60 -5.32 -8.19 -1.70
N ALA A 61 -4.46 -8.24 -0.67
CA ALA A 61 -3.38 -7.26 -0.48
C ALA A 61 -2.41 -7.26 -1.68
N LYS A 62 -1.96 -8.44 -2.11
CA LYS A 62 -1.06 -8.58 -3.28
C LYS A 62 -1.68 -8.01 -4.56
N TYR A 63 -2.97 -8.24 -4.78
CA TYR A 63 -3.67 -7.66 -5.93
C TYR A 63 -3.80 -6.14 -5.82
N LEU A 64 -4.04 -5.62 -4.60
CA LEU A 64 -4.14 -4.18 -4.33
C LEU A 64 -2.89 -3.40 -4.76
N ARG A 65 -1.68 -3.94 -4.53
CA ARG A 65 -0.42 -3.31 -4.97
C ARG A 65 0.00 -3.62 -6.40
N SER A 66 -0.70 -4.51 -7.10
CA SER A 66 -0.33 -4.90 -8.46
C SER A 66 -0.59 -3.74 -9.43
N THR A 67 0.37 -3.48 -10.33
CA THR A 67 0.30 -2.35 -11.26
C THR A 67 0.40 -2.79 -12.72
N ILE A 68 -0.13 -1.96 -13.61
CA ILE A 68 -0.02 -2.09 -15.07
C ILE A 68 0.75 -0.87 -15.60
N SER A 69 1.58 -1.09 -16.62
CA SER A 69 2.33 -0.02 -17.31
C SER A 69 1.53 0.55 -18.48
N GLU A 70 1.55 1.87 -18.67
CA GLU A 70 0.91 2.55 -19.80
C GLU A 70 1.74 2.54 -21.10
N ASN A 71 2.86 1.80 -21.15
CA ASN A 71 3.86 1.91 -22.23
C ASN A 71 4.37 3.36 -22.44
N LYS A 72 4.21 4.20 -21.43
CA LYS A 72 4.74 5.57 -21.38
C LYS A 72 5.80 5.62 -20.29
N PHE A 73 6.82 6.42 -20.56
CA PHE A 73 7.92 6.61 -19.63
C PHE A 73 7.84 7.99 -18.99
N THR A 74 8.37 8.03 -17.79
CA THR A 74 8.61 9.24 -17.03
C THR A 74 9.85 9.94 -17.57
N VAL A 75 10.11 11.17 -17.09
CA VAL A 75 11.32 11.92 -17.48
C VAL A 75 12.62 11.23 -17.02
N GLU A 76 12.53 10.43 -15.97
CA GLU A 76 13.64 9.62 -15.44
C GLU A 76 13.74 8.26 -16.15
N PHE A 77 13.04 8.07 -17.27
CA PHE A 77 12.93 6.80 -18.01
C PHE A 77 12.34 5.64 -17.20
N GLU A 78 11.58 5.93 -16.14
CA GLU A 78 10.81 4.92 -15.42
C GLU A 78 9.49 4.65 -16.16
N PRO A 79 8.89 3.45 -16.08
CA PRO A 79 7.57 3.22 -16.64
C PRO A 79 6.47 3.88 -15.79
N ILE A 80 5.58 4.65 -16.44
CA ILE A 80 4.37 5.15 -15.79
C ILE A 80 3.45 3.95 -15.55
N THR A 81 3.12 3.75 -14.28
CA THR A 81 2.32 2.62 -13.80
C THR A 81 1.16 3.10 -12.95
N PHE A 82 0.07 2.34 -12.95
CA PHE A 82 -1.11 2.56 -12.11
C PHE A 82 -1.64 1.23 -11.57
N PRO A 83 -2.41 1.23 -10.45
CA PRO A 83 -2.98 0.02 -9.86
C PRO A 83 -3.92 -0.72 -10.83
N ILE A 84 -3.78 -2.04 -10.93
CA ILE A 84 -4.63 -2.89 -11.80
C ILE A 84 -6.12 -2.74 -11.52
N ILE A 85 -6.47 -2.49 -10.26
CA ILE A 85 -7.84 -2.28 -9.82
C ILE A 85 -8.47 -0.99 -10.36
N LEU A 86 -7.65 -0.05 -10.87
CA LEU A 86 -8.09 1.20 -11.49
C LEU A 86 -7.83 1.19 -13.01
N ALA A 87 -7.70 0.01 -13.63
CA ALA A 87 -7.62 -0.09 -15.08
C ALA A 87 -8.92 0.34 -15.76
N ASN A 88 -10.05 0.06 -15.13
CA ASN A 88 -11.39 0.48 -15.55
C ASN A 88 -12.33 0.39 -14.33
N ARG A 89 -13.58 0.87 -14.48
CA ARG A 89 -14.58 0.85 -13.41
C ARG A 89 -15.00 -0.57 -13.01
N GLU A 90 -15.05 -1.50 -13.95
CA GLU A 90 -15.45 -2.89 -13.71
C GLU A 90 -14.46 -3.59 -12.77
N ASN A 91 -13.16 -3.53 -13.07
CA ASN A 91 -12.08 -4.05 -12.23
C ASN A 91 -12.14 -3.51 -10.79
N TYR A 92 -12.45 -2.21 -10.65
CA TYR A 92 -12.59 -1.57 -9.36
C TYR A 92 -13.76 -2.16 -8.55
N LEU A 93 -14.93 -2.26 -9.19
CA LEU A 93 -16.14 -2.81 -8.56
C LEU A 93 -16.00 -4.28 -8.22
N ASP A 94 -15.40 -5.07 -9.11
CA ASP A 94 -15.15 -6.50 -8.91
C ASP A 94 -14.19 -6.75 -7.75
N TRP A 95 -13.09 -6.00 -7.70
CA TRP A 95 -12.16 -6.11 -6.59
C TRP A 95 -12.82 -5.70 -5.26
N LYS A 96 -13.58 -4.61 -5.25
CA LYS A 96 -14.31 -4.14 -4.06
C LYS A 96 -15.29 -5.20 -3.57
N LYS A 97 -16.04 -5.84 -4.48
CA LYS A 97 -16.95 -6.94 -4.17
C LYS A 97 -16.20 -8.13 -3.57
N ASP A 98 -15.07 -8.52 -4.14
CA ASP A 98 -14.24 -9.62 -3.65
C ASP A 98 -13.69 -9.32 -2.24
N LEU A 99 -13.23 -8.08 -1.99
CA LEU A 99 -12.83 -7.61 -0.66
C LEU A 99 -13.96 -7.82 0.36
N PHE A 100 -15.18 -7.36 0.07
CA PHE A 100 -16.30 -7.48 1.00
C PHE A 100 -16.68 -8.94 1.27
N ILE A 101 -16.75 -9.78 0.24
CA ILE A 101 -17.09 -11.19 0.38
C ILE A 101 -16.04 -11.91 1.22
N LYS A 102 -14.76 -11.78 0.87
CA LYS A 102 -13.66 -12.45 1.58
C LYS A 102 -13.51 -11.92 3.00
N ALA A 103 -13.62 -10.61 3.22
CA ALA A 103 -13.55 -10.03 4.56
C ALA A 103 -14.67 -10.56 5.46
N ASN A 104 -15.91 -10.57 4.98
CA ASN A 104 -17.06 -11.03 5.77
C ASN A 104 -16.99 -12.53 6.07
N ASN A 105 -16.72 -13.34 5.04
CA ASN A 105 -16.63 -14.80 5.17
C ASN A 105 -15.50 -15.23 6.11
N ASN A 106 -14.39 -14.50 6.12
CA ASN A 106 -13.23 -14.84 6.94
C ASN A 106 -13.16 -14.08 8.28
N SER A 107 -14.05 -13.12 8.53
CA SER A 107 -13.97 -12.19 9.67
C SER A 107 -13.78 -12.85 11.04
N HIS A 108 -14.40 -13.99 11.27
CA HIS A 108 -14.30 -14.75 12.52
C HIS A 108 -12.98 -15.53 12.70
N TRP A 109 -12.22 -15.69 11.62
CA TRP A 109 -10.92 -16.35 11.60
C TRP A 109 -9.74 -15.37 11.59
N LEU A 110 -9.97 -14.11 11.22
CA LEU A 110 -8.94 -13.08 11.04
C LEU A 110 -8.59 -12.38 12.34
N SER A 111 -7.30 -12.18 12.62
CA SER A 111 -6.86 -11.43 13.80
C SER A 111 -7.39 -9.98 13.83
N ASN A 112 -7.52 -9.41 15.03
CA ASN A 112 -8.02 -8.04 15.23
C ASN A 112 -7.19 -6.98 14.49
N ASP A 113 -5.87 -7.16 14.42
CA ASP A 113 -4.98 -6.25 13.69
C ASP A 113 -5.27 -6.28 12.18
N VAL A 114 -5.52 -7.46 11.62
CA VAL A 114 -5.91 -7.62 10.21
C VAL A 114 -7.30 -7.04 9.95
N LEU A 115 -8.27 -7.29 10.85
CA LEU A 115 -9.60 -6.71 10.74
C LEU A 115 -9.57 -5.18 10.73
N LYS A 116 -8.78 -4.56 11.64
CA LYS A 116 -8.62 -3.09 11.67
C LYS A 116 -8.13 -2.52 10.34
N GLU A 117 -7.15 -3.18 9.71
CA GLU A 117 -6.65 -2.76 8.40
C GLU A 117 -7.70 -2.97 7.30
N ILE A 118 -8.42 -4.09 7.29
CA ILE A 118 -9.52 -4.32 6.33
C ILE A 118 -10.60 -3.24 6.46
N TYR A 119 -11.04 -2.92 7.68
CA TYR A 119 -12.04 -1.87 7.91
C TYR A 119 -11.52 -0.50 7.50
N PHE A 120 -10.24 -0.21 7.76
CA PHE A 120 -9.64 1.03 7.27
C PHE A 120 -9.62 1.11 5.75
N ILE A 121 -9.28 0.01 5.06
CA ILE A 121 -9.35 -0.09 3.60
C ILE A 121 -10.79 0.15 3.13
N GLN A 122 -11.80 -0.48 3.75
CA GLN A 122 -13.20 -0.23 3.41
C GLN A 122 -13.59 1.25 3.58
N ASP A 123 -13.16 1.89 4.68
CA ASP A 123 -13.39 3.33 4.90
C ASP A 123 -12.68 4.17 3.80
N TYR A 124 -11.46 3.82 3.37
CA TYR A 124 -10.77 4.50 2.27
C TYR A 124 -11.55 4.36 0.95
N PHE A 125 -11.97 3.15 0.60
CA PHE A 125 -12.72 2.90 -0.63
C PHE A 125 -14.09 3.58 -0.64
N ALA A 126 -14.75 3.72 0.50
CA ALA A 126 -15.99 4.49 0.60
C ALA A 126 -15.79 5.98 0.27
N ASN A 127 -14.65 6.56 0.63
CA ASN A 127 -14.31 7.95 0.25
C ASN A 127 -13.91 8.03 -1.24
N LEU A 128 -13.21 7.01 -1.74
CA LEU A 128 -12.83 6.92 -3.14
C LEU A 128 -14.06 6.76 -4.05
N ASP A 129 -15.08 5.98 -3.64
CA ASP A 129 -16.35 5.82 -4.37
C ASP A 129 -16.99 7.20 -4.65
N GLN A 130 -17.12 8.05 -3.62
CA GLN A 130 -17.67 9.41 -3.77
C GLN A 130 -16.91 10.27 -4.77
N THR A 131 -15.60 10.01 -4.91
CA THR A 131 -14.73 10.71 -5.85
C THR A 131 -14.92 10.16 -7.27
N LEU A 132 -14.92 8.84 -7.42
CA LEU A 132 -15.01 8.16 -8.71
C LEU A 132 -16.41 8.20 -9.33
N ASP A 133 -17.47 8.43 -8.55
CA ASP A 133 -18.84 8.60 -9.06
C ASP A 133 -18.96 9.78 -10.03
N ASN A 134 -18.15 10.82 -9.84
CA ASN A 134 -18.14 11.97 -10.74
C ASN A 134 -17.19 11.77 -11.92
N VAL A 135 -16.23 10.85 -11.84
CA VAL A 135 -15.15 10.73 -12.83
C VAL A 135 -15.59 9.93 -14.05
N PRO A 136 -15.43 10.43 -15.29
CA PRO A 136 -15.62 9.63 -16.51
C PRO A 136 -14.67 8.44 -16.57
N ASP A 137 -15.13 7.30 -17.11
CA ASP A 137 -14.37 6.05 -17.13
C ASP A 137 -12.98 6.18 -17.78
N GLU A 138 -12.85 7.07 -18.77
CA GLU A 138 -11.59 7.32 -19.47
C GLU A 138 -10.50 7.94 -18.56
N ASN A 139 -10.90 8.58 -17.47
CA ASN A 139 -9.98 9.26 -16.55
C ASN A 139 -9.62 8.41 -15.32
N ILE A 140 -10.22 7.22 -15.14
CA ILE A 140 -9.97 6.37 -13.96
C ILE A 140 -8.49 5.98 -13.87
N GLN A 141 -7.86 5.67 -15.01
CA GLN A 141 -6.44 5.34 -15.06
C GLN A 141 -5.57 6.50 -14.60
N SER A 142 -5.89 7.73 -15.06
CA SER A 142 -5.18 8.94 -14.65
C SER A 142 -5.24 9.15 -13.13
N ILE A 143 -6.42 8.99 -12.53
CA ILE A 143 -6.55 9.01 -11.07
C ILE A 143 -5.74 7.88 -10.42
N GLY A 144 -5.73 6.69 -11.02
CA GLY A 144 -4.93 5.56 -10.55
C GLY A 144 -3.44 5.86 -10.45
N ILE A 145 -2.89 6.66 -11.37
CA ILE A 145 -1.48 7.04 -11.29
C ILE A 145 -1.22 7.93 -10.06
N ILE A 146 -2.09 8.90 -9.79
CA ILE A 146 -2.00 9.79 -8.59
C ILE A 146 -2.09 8.97 -7.30
N LEU A 147 -3.00 8.00 -7.27
CA LEU A 147 -3.30 7.18 -6.10
C LEU A 147 -2.37 5.98 -5.93
N LYS A 148 -1.46 5.70 -6.87
CA LYS A 148 -0.61 4.49 -6.86
C LYS A 148 0.02 4.19 -5.50
N ASN A 149 0.60 5.22 -4.87
CA ASN A 149 1.26 5.08 -3.57
C ASN A 149 0.29 4.75 -2.43
N ASP A 150 -0.96 5.21 -2.52
CA ASP A 150 -2.00 4.87 -1.54
C ASP A 150 -2.27 3.37 -1.54
N PHE A 151 -2.47 2.80 -2.73
CA PHE A 151 -2.72 1.37 -2.91
C PHE A 151 -1.56 0.50 -2.43
N ILE A 152 -0.33 0.91 -2.74
CA ILE A 152 0.88 0.24 -2.24
C ILE A 152 0.92 0.31 -0.71
N ASN A 153 0.65 1.47 -0.11
CA ASN A 153 0.67 1.65 1.34
C ASN A 153 -0.42 0.85 2.05
N LEU A 154 -1.65 0.84 1.53
CA LEU A 154 -2.75 0.02 2.04
C LEU A 154 -2.39 -1.47 2.00
N SER A 155 -1.84 -1.95 0.88
CA SER A 155 -1.39 -3.33 0.72
C SER A 155 -0.31 -3.67 1.74
N ASN A 156 0.73 -2.83 1.85
CA ASN A 156 1.86 -3.09 2.73
C ASN A 156 1.45 -3.12 4.21
N ASN A 157 0.52 -2.26 4.62
CA ASN A 157 0.01 -2.26 6.00
C ASN A 157 -0.82 -3.51 6.30
N LEU A 158 -1.69 -3.91 5.37
CA LEU A 158 -2.45 -5.15 5.49
C LEU A 158 -1.54 -6.40 5.53
N GLU A 159 -0.56 -6.46 4.62
CA GLU A 159 0.42 -7.55 4.57
C GLU A 159 1.25 -7.64 5.86
N LYS A 160 1.72 -6.50 6.41
CA LYS A 160 2.41 -6.46 7.70
C LYS A 160 1.57 -7.04 8.84
N SER A 161 0.28 -6.67 8.93
CA SER A 161 -0.62 -7.21 9.94
C SER A 161 -0.83 -8.72 9.80
N ILE A 162 -0.86 -9.23 8.56
CA ILE A 162 -0.96 -10.68 8.28
C ILE A 162 0.33 -11.42 8.64
N LEU A 163 1.49 -10.89 8.26
CA LEU A 163 2.79 -11.51 8.58
C LEU A 163 3.01 -11.59 10.10
N LYS A 164 2.64 -10.53 10.83
CA LYS A 164 2.66 -10.52 12.30
C LYS A 164 1.81 -11.66 12.90
N TYR A 165 0.68 -11.97 12.27
CA TYR A 165 -0.14 -13.12 12.67
C TYR A 165 0.57 -14.46 12.38
N PHE A 166 1.21 -14.62 11.22
CA PHE A 166 1.95 -15.85 10.91
C PHE A 166 3.20 -16.06 11.77
N GLU A 167 3.84 -15.00 12.26
CA GLU A 167 4.98 -15.14 13.15
C GLU A 167 4.56 -15.64 14.55
N ASN A 168 3.53 -15.01 15.12
CA ASN A 168 3.23 -15.16 16.54
C ASN A 168 1.76 -15.44 16.87
N GLY A 169 0.83 -15.08 15.99
CA GLY A 169 -0.62 -15.13 16.24
C GLY A 169 -1.23 -16.53 16.15
N TRP A 170 -0.66 -17.43 15.35
CA TRP A 170 -1.17 -18.81 15.20
C TRP A 170 -1.06 -19.66 16.47
N LYS A 171 -0.19 -19.27 17.41
CA LYS A 171 -0.01 -19.94 18.71
C LYS A 171 -1.26 -19.82 19.58
N ASP A 172 -2.07 -18.79 19.38
CA ASP A 172 -3.33 -18.63 20.09
C ASP A 172 -4.48 -19.27 19.30
N LEU A 173 -4.80 -20.52 19.66
CA LEU A 173 -5.96 -21.23 19.13
C LEU A 173 -7.28 -20.70 19.71
N LYS A 174 -7.25 -19.79 20.69
CA LYS A 174 -8.49 -19.19 21.17
C LYS A 174 -9.17 -18.46 20.02
N THR A 175 -10.48 -18.66 19.92
CA THR A 175 -11.33 -17.82 19.10
C THR A 175 -11.24 -16.39 19.62
N ILE A 176 -11.13 -15.44 18.71
CA ILE A 176 -11.04 -14.01 19.06
C ILE A 176 -12.23 -13.68 19.95
N SER A 177 -11.94 -13.18 21.15
CA SER A 177 -13.00 -12.72 22.03
C SER A 177 -13.63 -11.49 21.38
N LYS A 178 -14.96 -11.49 21.23
CA LYS A 178 -15.73 -10.38 20.62
C LYS A 178 -15.63 -9.05 21.40
N ASN A 179 -14.84 -8.99 22.46
CA ASN A 179 -14.76 -7.83 23.35
C ASN A 179 -13.78 -6.76 22.86
N ASP A 180 -12.95 -7.07 21.87
CA ASP A 180 -12.02 -6.10 21.29
C ASP A 180 -12.65 -5.31 20.15
N ASN A 181 -12.43 -3.98 20.15
CA ASN A 181 -12.83 -3.12 19.04
C ASN A 181 -12.04 -3.47 17.77
N TYR A 182 -12.74 -4.06 16.80
CA TYR A 182 -12.21 -4.42 15.49
C TYR A 182 -12.10 -3.24 14.52
N LYS A 183 -12.62 -2.06 14.88
CA LYS A 183 -12.48 -0.81 14.13
C LYS A 183 -11.46 0.11 14.81
N LEU A 184 -10.65 0.81 14.02
CA LEU A 184 -9.82 1.90 14.52
C LEU A 184 -10.70 3.01 15.13
N SER A 185 -10.16 3.74 16.10
CA SER A 185 -10.88 4.89 16.64
C SER A 185 -11.08 5.93 15.53
N LYS A 186 -12.24 6.60 15.52
CA LYS A 186 -12.59 7.59 14.48
C LYS A 186 -11.48 8.62 14.27
N LYS A 187 -10.86 9.10 15.36
CA LYS A 187 -9.75 10.06 15.32
C LYS A 187 -8.56 9.51 14.52
N VAL A 188 -8.13 8.29 14.83
CA VAL A 188 -7.00 7.63 14.16
C VAL A 188 -7.32 7.34 12.70
N SER A 189 -8.53 6.89 12.38
CA SER A 189 -8.95 6.66 10.99
C SER A 189 -8.91 7.95 10.16
N ILE A 190 -9.46 9.06 10.67
CA ILE A 190 -9.46 10.34 9.96
C ILE A 190 -8.04 10.85 9.76
N GLU A 191 -7.21 10.79 10.80
CA GLU A 191 -5.80 11.20 10.70
C GLU A 191 -5.03 10.39 9.66
N ARG A 192 -5.22 9.06 9.64
CA ARG A 192 -4.65 8.21 8.58
C ARG A 192 -5.17 8.61 7.21
N LEU A 193 -6.49 8.74 7.03
CA LEU A 193 -7.09 9.10 5.74
C LEU A 193 -6.52 10.42 5.20
N ASN A 194 -6.35 11.43 6.04
CA ASN A 194 -5.78 12.72 5.64
C ASN A 194 -4.32 12.63 5.17
N ASN A 195 -3.60 11.56 5.52
CA ASN A 195 -2.23 11.35 5.10
C ASN A 195 -2.07 10.72 3.71
N TYR A 196 -3.15 10.18 3.12
CA TYR A 196 -3.15 9.56 1.79
C TYR A 196 -3.28 10.59 0.66
N ASN A 197 -2.77 10.26 -0.52
CA ASN A 197 -2.82 11.11 -1.72
C ASN A 197 -4.26 11.43 -2.13
N HIS A 198 -5.20 10.51 -1.93
CA HIS A 198 -6.63 10.76 -2.18
C HIS A 198 -7.13 12.06 -1.54
N ASN A 199 -6.77 12.33 -0.28
CA ASN A 199 -7.11 13.57 0.40
C ASN A 199 -6.12 14.70 0.13
N LYS A 200 -4.81 14.41 0.17
CA LYS A 200 -3.75 15.44 -0.02
C LYS A 200 -3.79 16.09 -1.40
N ARG A 201 -4.15 15.32 -2.43
CA ARG A 201 -4.17 15.73 -3.85
C ARG A 201 -5.59 15.81 -4.40
N TYR A 202 -6.58 16.00 -3.54
CA TYR A 202 -7.99 16.06 -3.96
C TYR A 202 -8.24 17.14 -5.03
N LEU A 203 -7.60 18.31 -4.92
CA LEU A 203 -7.72 19.39 -5.92
C LEU A 203 -7.17 19.02 -7.30
N GLU A 204 -6.19 18.13 -7.35
CA GLU A 204 -5.67 17.61 -8.62
C GLU A 204 -6.60 16.56 -9.20
N ILE A 205 -7.11 15.66 -8.34
CA ILE A 205 -8.08 14.63 -8.72
C ILE A 205 -9.39 15.25 -9.22
N SER A 206 -9.84 16.36 -8.63
CA SER A 206 -11.10 17.02 -9.00
C SER A 206 -11.09 17.61 -10.42
N LYS A 207 -9.90 17.86 -10.99
CA LYS A 207 -9.76 18.28 -12.40
C LYS A 207 -10.37 17.24 -13.36
N TYR A 208 -10.40 15.98 -12.97
CA TYR A 208 -10.90 14.86 -13.77
C TYR A 208 -12.42 14.62 -13.66
N PHE A 209 -13.16 15.36 -12.84
CA PHE A 209 -14.56 15.07 -12.55
C PHE A 209 -15.53 15.33 -13.71
N TYR A 210 -15.20 16.16 -14.69
CA TYR A 210 -16.19 16.49 -15.74
C TYR A 210 -15.60 16.60 -17.15
N GLN A 211 -14.28 16.49 -17.27
CA GLN A 211 -13.59 16.65 -18.55
C GLN A 211 -13.34 15.28 -19.17
N LYS A 212 -13.86 15.04 -20.37
CA LYS A 212 -13.55 13.81 -21.11
C LYS A 212 -12.14 13.91 -21.72
N LYS A 213 -11.33 12.87 -21.53
CA LYS A 213 -9.96 12.74 -22.08
C LYS A 213 -9.04 13.88 -21.67
N LEU A 214 -8.80 14.00 -20.37
CA LEU A 214 -7.68 14.79 -19.90
C LEU A 214 -6.36 14.10 -20.27
N ASN A 215 -5.33 14.90 -20.51
CA ASN A 215 -3.97 14.37 -20.53
C ASN A 215 -3.68 13.69 -19.20
N LEU A 216 -2.77 12.72 -19.22
CA LEU A 216 -2.32 12.07 -17.99
C LEU A 216 -1.96 13.09 -16.92
N PRO A 217 -2.13 12.75 -15.63
CA PRO A 217 -1.65 13.61 -14.57
C PRO A 217 -0.20 13.91 -14.85
N LYS A 218 0.18 15.17 -14.66
CA LYS A 218 1.58 15.51 -14.42
C LYS A 218 1.95 14.85 -13.09
N THR A 219 2.22 13.55 -13.15
CA THR A 219 2.71 12.76 -12.03
C THR A 219 3.91 13.44 -11.42
N ASP A 220 4.27 13.10 -10.18
CA ASP A 220 5.43 13.66 -9.45
C ASP A 220 6.81 13.49 -10.14
N LEU A 221 6.83 13.11 -11.41
CA LEU A 221 7.94 13.37 -12.31
C LEU A 221 7.76 14.76 -12.84
N LYS A 222 8.27 15.68 -12.04
CA LYS A 222 8.51 17.06 -12.39
C LYS A 222 9.02 17.09 -13.83
N PRO A 223 8.29 17.62 -14.84
CA PRO A 223 8.85 17.78 -16.17
C PRO A 223 10.17 18.53 -16.02
N VAL A 224 11.26 17.79 -16.23
CA VAL A 224 12.59 18.34 -16.23
C VAL A 224 12.82 18.84 -17.64
N THR A 225 12.75 20.15 -17.83
CA THR A 225 13.21 20.73 -19.08
C THR A 225 14.71 20.96 -18.94
N LEU A 226 15.49 20.28 -19.79
CA LEU A 226 16.91 20.56 -19.95
C LEU A 226 17.08 21.46 -21.17
N LEU A 227 17.58 22.67 -20.94
CA LEU A 227 17.98 23.59 -22.00
C LEU A 227 19.50 23.56 -22.09
N TYR A 228 20.01 23.53 -23.31
CA TYR A 228 21.44 23.45 -23.59
C TYR A 228 21.84 24.58 -24.52
N GLU A 229 22.95 25.23 -24.21
CA GLU A 229 23.65 26.08 -25.17
C GLU A 229 25.04 25.53 -25.43
N ILE A 230 25.33 25.24 -26.69
CA ILE A 230 26.67 24.86 -27.13
C ILE A 230 27.36 26.16 -27.52
N ALA A 231 28.40 26.55 -26.79
CA ALA A 231 29.21 27.71 -27.14
C ALA A 231 29.75 27.59 -28.58
N PRO A 232 30.01 28.71 -29.29
CA PRO A 232 30.46 28.68 -30.69
C PRO A 232 31.75 27.88 -30.94
N ASN A 233 32.56 27.70 -29.89
CA ASN A 233 33.79 26.91 -29.92
C ASN A 233 33.56 25.39 -29.71
N GLY A 234 32.32 24.95 -29.46
CA GLY A 234 31.95 23.55 -29.24
C GLY A 234 32.40 22.97 -27.90
N MET A 235 33.04 23.75 -27.01
CA MET A 235 33.73 23.24 -25.82
C MET A 235 33.03 23.53 -24.49
N LYS A 236 32.10 24.49 -24.45
CA LYS A 236 31.33 24.80 -23.23
C LYS A 236 29.85 24.55 -23.50
N VAL A 237 29.25 23.68 -22.70
CA VAL A 237 27.81 23.47 -22.68
C VAL A 237 27.28 24.03 -21.36
N ASP A 238 26.54 25.13 -21.45
CA ASP A 238 25.77 25.62 -20.31
C ASP A 238 24.46 24.87 -20.26
N MET A 239 24.14 24.30 -19.10
CA MET A 239 22.93 23.51 -18.90
C MET A 239 22.01 24.17 -17.89
N LEU A 240 20.77 24.36 -18.30
CA LEU A 240 19.69 24.79 -17.43
C LEU A 240 18.71 23.65 -17.24
N LYS A 241 18.43 23.33 -15.98
CA LYS A 241 17.45 22.34 -15.59
C LYS A 241 16.29 23.05 -14.91
N ILE A 242 15.14 23.01 -15.54
CA ILE A 242 13.89 23.58 -15.04
C ILE A 242 13.05 22.44 -14.52
N ILE A 243 12.56 22.56 -13.29
CA ILE A 243 11.85 21.50 -12.58
C ILE A 243 10.53 22.07 -12.07
N GLU A 244 9.39 21.57 -12.58
CA GLU A 244 8.08 21.93 -12.02
C GLU A 244 7.95 21.47 -10.55
N ILE A 245 7.49 22.35 -9.68
CA ILE A 245 7.13 22.07 -8.29
C ILE A 245 5.71 22.62 -8.01
N PRO A 246 4.95 21.97 -7.12
CA PRO A 246 3.72 22.59 -6.63
C PRO A 246 4.07 23.89 -5.90
N ASN A 247 3.28 24.94 -6.13
CA ASN A 247 3.41 26.17 -5.39
C ASN A 247 3.10 25.95 -3.90
N ARG A 248 3.48 26.91 -3.04
CA ARG A 248 3.46 26.73 -1.57
C ARG A 248 2.09 26.37 -0.98
N ASP A 249 1.00 26.71 -1.67
CA ASP A 249 -0.38 26.44 -1.27
C ASP A 249 -1.07 25.32 -2.08
N ASN A 250 -0.33 24.61 -2.95
CA ASN A 250 -0.84 23.58 -3.86
C ASN A 250 -1.94 24.06 -4.83
N SER A 251 -2.10 25.36 -5.04
CA SER A 251 -3.09 25.92 -5.97
C SER A 251 -2.61 25.95 -7.44
N GLY A 252 -1.32 25.75 -7.70
CA GLY A 252 -0.70 25.94 -9.02
C GLY A 252 0.71 25.35 -9.12
N VAL A 253 1.45 25.77 -10.16
CA VAL A 253 2.78 25.25 -10.50
C VAL A 253 3.81 26.39 -10.45
N GLU A 254 4.86 26.19 -9.67
CA GLU A 254 6.11 26.96 -9.70
C GLU A 254 7.19 26.13 -10.40
N TYR A 255 8.29 26.75 -10.82
CA TYR A 255 9.37 26.08 -11.53
C TYR A 255 10.70 26.35 -10.81
N GLU A 256 11.34 25.33 -10.25
CA GLU A 256 12.71 25.45 -9.72
C GLU A 256 13.72 25.50 -10.87
N LEU A 257 14.65 26.44 -10.78
CA LEU A 257 15.68 26.66 -11.79
C LEU A 257 17.04 26.23 -11.25
N PHE A 258 17.72 25.37 -12.01
CA PHE A 258 19.05 24.89 -11.71
C PHE A 258 20.00 25.16 -12.89
N PHE A 259 21.25 25.44 -12.58
CA PHE A 259 22.30 25.72 -13.56
C PHE A 259 23.49 24.80 -13.32
N GLN A 260 24.15 24.38 -14.40
CA GLN A 260 25.39 23.64 -14.37
C GLN A 260 26.38 24.31 -15.34
N GLU A 261 27.49 24.78 -14.77
CA GLU A 261 28.62 25.31 -15.53
C GLU A 261 29.45 24.13 -16.04
N ASN A 262 29.21 23.70 -17.28
CA ASN A 262 29.92 22.63 -18.00
C ASN A 262 29.50 21.17 -17.68
N GLU A 263 29.52 20.32 -18.71
CA GLU A 263 29.14 18.89 -18.69
C GLU A 263 29.98 18.03 -17.72
N TYR A 264 31.23 18.43 -17.44
CA TYR A 264 32.13 17.70 -16.55
C TYR A 264 31.79 17.88 -15.06
N ASN A 265 30.95 18.84 -14.70
CA ASN A 265 30.55 19.08 -13.31
C ASN A 265 29.22 18.37 -13.02
N ASN A 266 29.23 17.21 -12.38
CA ASN A 266 28.01 16.42 -12.10
C ASN A 266 27.01 17.06 -11.09
N ARG A 267 27.07 18.37 -10.85
CA ARG A 267 26.23 19.08 -9.89
C ARG A 267 25.45 20.21 -10.56
N PHE A 268 24.13 20.09 -10.48
CA PHE A 268 23.19 21.17 -10.76
C PHE A 268 23.02 22.03 -9.51
N GLU A 269 23.27 23.33 -9.63
CA GLU A 269 23.08 24.29 -8.53
C GLU A 269 21.77 25.04 -8.71
N LYS A 270 20.91 25.00 -7.68
CA LYS A 270 19.65 25.74 -7.68
C LYS A 270 19.92 27.23 -7.55
N PHE A 271 19.37 28.03 -8.47
CA PHE A 271 19.59 29.49 -8.47
C PHE A 271 18.30 30.31 -8.37
N GLY A 272 17.12 29.71 -8.56
CA GLY A 272 15.87 30.47 -8.44
C GLY A 272 14.61 29.66 -8.65
N TYR A 273 13.50 30.40 -8.75
CA TYR A 273 12.18 29.90 -9.09
C TYR A 273 11.55 30.76 -10.19
N CYS A 274 10.64 30.21 -10.98
CA CYS A 274 9.83 30.93 -11.96
C CYS A 274 8.35 30.60 -11.78
N GLU A 275 7.50 31.61 -11.90
CA GLU A 275 6.04 31.47 -11.95
C GLU A 275 5.56 31.88 -13.34
N LEU A 276 5.11 30.91 -14.15
CA LEU A 276 4.71 31.16 -15.54
C LEU A 276 3.44 32.02 -15.66
N ILE A 277 2.51 31.91 -14.70
CA ILE A 277 1.25 32.67 -14.68
C ILE A 277 1.51 34.18 -14.72
N MET A 278 2.47 34.65 -13.91
CA MET A 278 2.86 36.06 -13.90
C MET A 278 4.01 36.37 -14.85
N GLY A 279 4.68 35.34 -15.40
CA GLY A 279 5.92 35.48 -16.16
C GLY A 279 7.08 36.07 -15.34
N ASN A 280 7.00 35.97 -14.02
CA ASN A 280 8.00 36.53 -13.11
C ASN A 280 9.01 35.45 -12.72
N ILE A 281 10.29 35.79 -12.84
CA ILE A 281 11.38 35.00 -12.26
C ILE A 281 11.66 35.55 -10.88
N ARG A 282 11.57 34.69 -9.87
CA ARG A 282 11.86 35.03 -8.48
C ARG A 282 13.17 34.36 -8.07
N PHE A 283 14.21 35.16 -7.90
CA PHE A 283 15.46 34.73 -7.29
C PHE A 283 15.29 34.74 -5.76
N ASP A 284 14.62 33.72 -5.21
CA ASP A 284 14.59 33.56 -3.76
C ASP A 284 15.92 33.05 -3.25
N LYS A 285 16.32 33.57 -2.07
CA LYS A 285 17.55 33.28 -1.32
C LYS A 285 18.39 32.22 -2.01
N ALA A 286 19.22 32.70 -2.93
CA ALA A 286 20.45 32.06 -3.33
C ALA A 286 21.03 31.39 -2.07
N ASN A 287 21.15 30.06 -2.08
CA ASN A 287 21.98 29.33 -1.14
C ASN A 287 23.31 30.10 -0.94
N ASP A 288 23.93 30.10 0.23
CA ASP A 288 25.16 30.87 0.46
C ASP A 288 26.27 30.56 -0.58
N TYR A 289 26.20 29.36 -1.20
CA TYR A 289 27.04 28.94 -2.34
C TYR A 289 26.69 29.58 -3.69
N SER A 290 25.43 29.99 -3.90
CA SER A 290 24.98 30.58 -5.17
C SER A 290 25.33 32.06 -5.37
N LYS A 291 26.00 32.70 -4.40
CA LYS A 291 26.72 33.97 -4.63
C LYS A 291 27.82 33.84 -5.70
N TYR A 292 28.23 32.62 -6.02
CA TYR A 292 29.28 32.31 -6.99
C TYR A 292 28.75 31.77 -8.33
N VAL A 293 27.44 31.61 -8.49
CA VAL A 293 26.86 31.09 -9.73
C VAL A 293 26.78 32.23 -10.75
N GLY A 294 27.85 32.39 -11.52
CA GLY A 294 27.84 33.24 -12.71
C GLY A 294 27.02 32.57 -13.80
N ILE A 295 25.70 32.80 -13.82
CA ILE A 295 24.85 32.34 -14.92
C ILE A 295 25.22 33.15 -16.17
N SER A 296 25.49 32.46 -17.28
CA SER A 296 25.80 33.14 -18.54
C SER A 296 24.57 33.89 -19.07
N ASN A 297 24.82 34.98 -19.79
CA ASN A 297 23.76 35.75 -20.46
C ASN A 297 22.97 34.88 -21.44
N ASP A 298 23.68 33.96 -22.09
CA ASP A 298 23.22 32.98 -23.06
C ASP A 298 22.23 31.98 -22.40
N ALA A 299 22.59 31.39 -21.27
CA ALA A 299 21.67 30.60 -20.46
C ALA A 299 20.43 31.39 -20.03
N MET A 300 20.59 32.65 -19.59
CA MET A 300 19.45 33.50 -19.25
C MET A 300 18.53 33.79 -20.46
N ASN A 301 19.08 33.92 -21.66
CA ASN A 301 18.30 34.08 -22.89
C ASN A 301 17.53 32.81 -23.25
N LEU A 302 18.13 31.63 -23.07
CA LEU A 302 17.43 30.34 -23.23
C LEU A 302 16.25 30.23 -22.28
N LEU A 303 16.46 30.56 -21.00
CA LEU A 303 15.40 30.56 -20.00
C LEU A 303 14.28 31.55 -20.38
N ALA A 304 14.63 32.78 -20.78
CA ALA A 304 13.67 33.79 -21.19
C ALA A 304 12.86 33.36 -22.42
N LYS A 305 13.51 32.75 -23.42
CA LYS A 305 12.86 32.20 -24.60
C LYS A 305 11.87 31.10 -24.21
N TRP A 306 12.31 30.14 -23.39
CA TRP A 306 11.44 29.05 -22.92
C TRP A 306 10.23 29.58 -22.14
N ILE A 307 10.42 30.55 -21.24
CA ILE A 307 9.32 31.19 -20.50
C ILE A 307 8.31 31.83 -21.47
N ASN A 308 8.79 32.57 -22.48
CA ASN A 308 7.92 33.22 -23.45
C ASN A 308 7.13 32.22 -24.31
N GLU A 309 7.72 31.08 -24.65
CA GLU A 309 7.07 30.01 -25.43
C GLU A 309 6.06 29.20 -24.60
N ASN A 310 6.23 29.14 -23.27
CA ASN A 310 5.39 28.35 -22.35
C ASN A 310 4.51 29.21 -21.44
N LYS A 311 4.40 30.51 -21.71
CA LYS A 311 3.51 31.41 -20.97
C LYS A 311 2.06 31.03 -21.26
N GLU A 312 1.32 30.68 -20.21
CA GLU A 312 -0.10 30.29 -20.29
C GLU A 312 -1.03 31.46 -20.62
#